data_AF-A0A2W4U9N8-F1
#
_entry.id   AF-A0A2W4U9N8-F1
#
_cell.length_a   1.000
_cell.length_b   1.000
_cell.length_c   1.000
_cell.angle_alpha   90.00
_cell.angle_beta   90.00
_cell.angle_gamma   90.00
#
_symmetry.space_group_name_H-M   'P 1'
#
loop_
_entity.id
_entity.type
_entity.pdbx_description
1 polymer ?
#
loop_
_entity_poly.entity_id
_entity_poly.type
_entity_poly.pdbx_seq_one_letter_code
_entity_poly.pdbx_strand_id
1 'polypeptide(L)'
;MAYSRWHPGRGLADLVLDTDRRVRRALLTSIDQASGEMKAGLATQVALAYLASEGISLEAVDADRQRFQLGQAVFEPLRSQQAGYAHKDLGGYQILLNWHGDEDLFITVPMRDVLSGQVDDDLMSDRMVFIGSVAPSTNDFFETPYSSTQKDNKRQVMSGVFVHANIAS
;
A
#
# COMPACT_ATOMS: atom_id res chain seq x y z
N MET A 1 29.31 -7.24 3.38
CA MET A 1 27.94 -6.89 3.79
C MET A 1 27.59 -5.57 3.12
N ALA A 2 26.76 -5.59 2.08
CA ALA A 2 26.35 -4.39 1.35
C ALA A 2 24.99 -3.96 1.90
N TYR A 3 24.95 -2.84 2.61
CA TYR A 3 23.70 -2.14 2.87
C TYR A 3 23.17 -1.64 1.52
N SER A 4 22.02 -2.16 1.09
CA SER A 4 21.24 -1.58 0.00
C SER A 4 20.92 -0.14 0.38
N ARG A 5 21.44 0.80 -0.42
CA ARG A 5 21.25 2.24 -0.23
C ARG A 5 19.84 2.56 -0.71
N TRP A 6 18.93 2.83 0.23
CA TRP A 6 17.58 3.32 -0.05
C TRP A 6 17.64 4.62 -0.85
N HIS A 7 16.88 4.69 -1.96
CA HIS A 7 16.66 5.93 -2.71
C HIS A 7 15.33 6.56 -2.27
N PRO A 8 15.34 7.61 -1.43
CA PRO A 8 14.13 8.33 -1.06
C PRO A 8 13.59 9.06 -2.30
N GLY A 9 12.36 8.74 -2.71
CA GLY A 9 11.61 9.58 -3.65
C GLY A 9 10.81 8.87 -4.74
N ARG A 10 10.91 7.54 -4.91
CA ARG A 10 10.07 6.79 -5.85
C ARG A 10 9.67 5.44 -5.26
N GLY A 11 8.37 5.27 -5.01
CA GLY A 11 7.76 4.01 -4.61
C GLY A 11 6.95 3.40 -5.74
N LEU A 12 6.84 2.07 -5.77
CA LEU A 12 5.95 1.37 -6.70
C LEU A 12 4.50 1.67 -6.34
N ALA A 13 3.70 2.14 -7.31
CA ALA A 13 2.26 2.33 -7.14
C ALA A 13 1.46 1.09 -7.59
N ASP A 14 2.16 0.05 -8.06
CA ASP A 14 1.61 -1.19 -8.57
C ASP A 14 0.79 -1.94 -7.51
N LEU A 15 -0.39 -2.39 -7.93
CA LEU A 15 -1.28 -3.23 -7.12
C LEU A 15 -1.42 -4.60 -7.79
N VAL A 16 -1.53 -5.64 -6.97
CA VAL A 16 -1.67 -7.02 -7.47
C VAL A 16 -3.15 -7.38 -7.51
N LEU A 17 -3.63 -7.69 -8.71
CA LEU A 17 -5.00 -8.15 -8.93
C LEU A 17 -5.05 -9.67 -8.90
N ASP A 18 -6.03 -10.20 -8.19
CA ASP A 18 -6.37 -11.62 -8.30
C ASP A 18 -7.10 -11.92 -9.62
N THR A 19 -7.33 -13.20 -9.91
CA THR A 19 -8.00 -13.64 -11.14
C THR A 19 -9.38 -13.03 -11.34
N ASP A 20 -10.08 -12.69 -10.25
CA ASP A 20 -11.38 -12.01 -10.28
C ASP A 20 -11.28 -10.48 -10.26
N ARG A 21 -10.07 -9.94 -10.48
CA ARG A 21 -9.72 -8.51 -10.51
C ARG A 21 -9.79 -7.77 -9.17
N ARG A 22 -9.96 -8.47 -8.05
CA ARG A 22 -9.96 -7.83 -6.72
C ARG A 22 -8.56 -7.75 -6.14
N VAL A 23 -8.30 -6.65 -5.43
CA VAL A 23 -7.10 -6.48 -4.61
C VAL A 23 -7.31 -7.17 -3.27
N ARG A 24 -6.52 -8.21 -2.99
CA ARG A 24 -6.48 -8.90 -1.68
C ARG A 24 -5.08 -8.96 -1.07
N ARG A 25 -4.08 -8.58 -1.85
CA ARG A 25 -2.66 -8.69 -1.50
C ARG A 25 -1.99 -7.35 -1.67
N ALA A 26 -1.07 -7.04 -0.76
CA ALA A 26 -0.22 -5.87 -0.87
C ALA A 26 1.14 -6.30 -1.42
N LEU A 27 1.65 -5.59 -2.44
CA LEU A 27 3.02 -5.74 -2.93
C LEU A 27 3.91 -4.73 -2.19
N LEU A 28 4.63 -5.19 -1.18
CA LEU A 28 5.46 -4.33 -0.34
C LEU A 28 6.78 -3.98 -1.01
N THR A 29 7.38 -4.95 -1.71
CA THR A 29 8.58 -4.73 -2.53
C THR A 29 8.55 -5.57 -3.80
N SER A 30 9.23 -5.12 -4.84
CA SER A 30 9.48 -5.89 -6.07
C SER A 30 10.88 -5.65 -6.60
N ILE A 31 11.37 -6.52 -7.47
CA ILE A 31 12.63 -6.34 -8.18
C ILE A 31 12.35 -5.67 -9.53
N ASP A 32 12.99 -4.54 -9.77
CA ASP A 32 13.01 -3.92 -11.09
C ASP A 32 13.76 -4.82 -12.06
N GLN A 33 13.09 -5.26 -13.14
CA GLN A 33 13.70 -6.21 -14.07
C GLN A 33 14.82 -5.61 -14.92
N ALA A 34 14.84 -4.28 -15.11
CA ALA A 34 15.87 -3.61 -15.90
C ALA A 34 17.13 -3.34 -15.08
N SER A 35 16.99 -2.91 -13.82
CA SER A 35 18.13 -2.60 -12.95
C SER A 35 18.54 -3.74 -12.01
N GLY A 36 17.66 -4.71 -11.76
CA GLY A 36 17.83 -5.74 -10.72
C GLY A 36 17.68 -5.21 -9.29
N GLU A 37 17.27 -3.95 -9.13
CA GLU A 37 17.17 -3.30 -7.83
C GLU A 37 15.85 -3.63 -7.14
N MET A 38 15.89 -3.83 -5.82
CA MET A 38 14.68 -3.92 -5.02
C MET A 38 14.06 -2.53 -4.84
N LYS A 39 12.78 -2.40 -5.19
CA LYS A 39 11.99 -1.19 -4.98
C LYS A 39 10.86 -1.48 -4.00
N ALA A 40 10.69 -0.58 -3.04
CA ALA A 40 9.55 -0.61 -2.13
C ALA A 40 8.30 0.02 -2.75
N GLY A 41 7.13 -0.46 -2.35
CA GLY A 41 5.85 0.15 -2.68
C GLY A 41 5.70 1.53 -2.05
N LEU A 42 4.86 2.38 -2.66
CA LEU A 42 4.54 3.71 -2.16
C LEU A 42 4.06 3.67 -0.71
N ALA A 43 3.04 2.84 -0.44
CA ALA A 43 2.49 2.66 0.90
C ALA A 43 3.55 2.19 1.90
N THR A 44 4.43 1.25 1.50
CA THR A 44 5.53 0.77 2.33
C THR A 44 6.53 1.88 2.65
N GLN A 45 6.90 2.71 1.67
CA GLN A 45 7.81 3.84 1.91
C GLN A 45 7.21 4.86 2.87
N VAL A 46 5.92 5.19 2.72
CA VAL A 46 5.23 6.15 3.58
C VAL A 46 5.13 5.62 5.01
N ALA A 47 4.69 4.37 5.19
CA ALA A 47 4.58 3.74 6.51
C ALA A 47 5.94 3.67 7.22
N LEU A 48 6.99 3.23 6.52
CA LEU A 48 8.34 3.16 7.09
C LEU A 48 8.89 4.54 7.45
N ALA A 49 8.65 5.56 6.62
CA ALA A 49 9.10 6.92 6.89
C ALA A 49 8.41 7.53 8.12
N TYR A 50 7.09 7.35 8.23
CA TYR A 50 6.31 7.81 9.37
C TYR A 50 6.71 7.09 10.66
N LEU A 51 6.83 5.76 10.64
CA LEU A 51 7.21 5.00 11.82
C LEU A 51 8.67 5.25 12.24
N ALA A 52 9.56 5.55 11.30
CA ALA A 52 10.93 5.93 11.62
C ALA A 52 11.01 7.25 12.42
N SER A 53 10.12 8.23 12.18
CA SER A 53 10.07 9.44 13.01
C SER A 53 9.59 9.16 14.44
N GLU A 54 8.82 8.08 14.63
CA GLU A 54 8.39 7.57 15.94
C GLU A 54 9.44 6.65 16.59
N GLY A 55 10.63 6.51 16.00
CA GLY A 55 11.69 5.64 16.50
C GLY A 55 11.44 4.14 16.27
N ILE A 56 10.50 3.80 15.38
CA ILE A 56 10.17 2.42 15.02
C ILE A 56 10.83 2.09 13.68
N SER A 57 11.78 1.15 13.69
CA SER A 57 12.49 0.69 12.48
C SER A 57 12.15 -0.74 12.10
N LEU A 58 12.32 -1.06 10.82
CA LEU A 58 12.19 -2.43 10.31
C LEU A 58 13.40 -3.28 10.72
N GLU A 59 13.14 -4.41 11.37
CA GLU A 59 14.16 -5.33 11.86
C GLU A 59 14.00 -6.71 11.24
N ALA A 60 15.11 -7.34 10.85
CA ALA A 60 15.08 -8.73 10.38
C ALA A 60 15.07 -9.67 11.58
N VAL A 61 13.94 -10.36 11.82
CA VAL A 61 13.84 -11.37 12.89
C VAL A 61 14.29 -12.76 12.41
N ASP A 62 14.16 -13.03 11.11
CA ASP A 62 14.69 -14.22 10.44
C ASP A 62 14.88 -13.90 8.95
N ALA A 63 16.11 -13.51 8.58
CA ALA A 63 16.41 -13.09 7.22
C ALA A 63 16.27 -14.24 6.19
N ASP A 64 16.58 -15.48 6.59
CA ASP A 64 16.50 -16.66 5.71
C ASP A 64 15.06 -16.98 5.33
N ARG A 65 14.12 -16.74 6.25
CA ARG A 65 12.68 -16.86 6.00
C ARG A 65 12.02 -15.57 5.55
N GLN A 66 12.81 -14.50 5.37
CA GLN A 66 12.36 -13.16 5.04
C GLN A 66 11.29 -12.65 6.02
N ARG A 67 11.47 -12.89 7.32
CA ARG A 67 10.56 -12.42 8.37
C ARG A 67 11.10 -11.11 8.91
N PHE A 68 10.27 -10.08 8.89
CA PHE A 68 10.64 -8.74 9.35
C PHE A 68 9.66 -8.26 10.41
N GLN A 69 10.16 -7.57 11.42
CA GLN A 69 9.36 -6.96 12.46
C GLN A 69 9.38 -5.45 12.30
N LEU A 70 8.23 -4.82 12.50
CA LEU A 70 8.07 -3.37 12.56
C LEU A 70 7.19 -3.06 13.78
N GLY A 71 7.82 -2.56 14.84
CA GLY A 71 7.13 -2.41 16.13
C GLY A 71 6.61 -3.75 16.64
N GLN A 72 5.30 -3.90 16.76
CA GLN A 72 4.65 -5.13 17.23
C GLN A 72 4.25 -6.09 16.10
N ALA A 73 4.26 -5.63 14.85
CA ALA A 73 3.85 -6.42 13.70
C ALA A 73 5.01 -7.25 13.15
N VAL A 74 4.74 -8.51 12.81
CA VAL A 74 5.68 -9.37 12.08
C VAL A 74 5.10 -9.65 10.70
N PHE A 75 5.89 -9.33 9.68
CA PHE A 75 5.57 -9.53 8.28
C PHE A 75 6.30 -10.76 7.77
N GLU A 76 5.58 -11.61 7.05
CA GLU A 76 6.12 -12.78 6.35
C GLU A 76 5.52 -12.80 4.93
N PRO A 77 6.32 -13.09 3.89
CA PRO A 77 5.80 -13.09 2.54
C PRO A 77 4.86 -14.29 2.33
N LEU A 78 3.84 -14.09 1.50
CA LEU A 78 2.97 -15.15 1.02
C LEU A 78 3.78 -16.25 0.33
N ARG A 79 3.52 -17.49 0.72
CA ARG A 79 4.18 -18.67 0.15
C ARG A 79 3.26 -19.43 -0.79
N SER A 80 3.85 -20.21 -1.68
CA SER A 80 3.11 -21.09 -2.57
C SER A 80 2.18 -22.00 -1.76
N GLN A 81 0.94 -22.16 -2.24
CA GLN A 81 -0.18 -22.89 -1.64
C GLN A 81 -0.79 -22.24 -0.38
N GLN A 82 -0.28 -21.10 0.07
CA GLN A 82 -0.89 -20.34 1.17
C GLN A 82 -2.09 -19.54 0.66
N ALA A 83 -3.21 -19.60 1.40
CA ALA A 83 -4.45 -18.87 1.08
C ALA A 83 -4.98 -19.10 -0.35
N GLY A 84 -4.60 -20.21 -0.99
CA GLY A 84 -5.01 -20.56 -2.35
C GLY A 84 -4.13 -20.01 -3.48
N TYR A 85 -3.03 -19.30 -3.17
CA TYR A 85 -2.12 -18.75 -4.18
C TYR A 85 -1.05 -19.77 -4.57
N ALA A 86 -0.94 -20.10 -5.87
CA ALA A 86 0.13 -20.95 -6.39
C ALA A 86 1.39 -20.12 -6.68
N HIS A 87 2.53 -20.79 -6.88
CA HIS A 87 3.80 -20.12 -7.17
C HIS A 87 3.73 -19.10 -8.31
N LYS A 88 2.99 -19.41 -9.38
CA LYS A 88 2.81 -18.53 -10.55
C LYS A 88 2.05 -17.23 -10.24
N ASP A 89 1.31 -17.19 -9.14
CA ASP A 89 0.49 -16.04 -8.73
C ASP A 89 1.32 -15.06 -7.87
N LEU A 90 2.51 -15.47 -7.42
CA LEU A 90 3.35 -14.76 -6.46
C LEU A 90 4.57 -14.13 -7.13
N GLY A 91 5.05 -13.02 -6.57
CA GLY A 91 6.25 -12.31 -7.00
C GLY A 91 6.54 -11.14 -6.07
N GLY A 92 7.81 -10.75 -5.93
CA GLY A 92 8.20 -9.75 -4.93
C GLY A 92 7.85 -10.18 -3.49
N TYR A 93 7.75 -9.20 -2.60
CA TYR A 93 7.32 -9.41 -1.21
C TYR A 93 5.84 -9.06 -1.08
N GLN A 94 4.98 -10.07 -1.12
CA GLN A 94 3.53 -9.89 -1.01
C GLN A 94 3.02 -10.40 0.34
N ILE A 95 2.03 -9.71 0.91
CA ILE A 95 1.28 -10.17 2.10
C ILE A 95 -0.23 -10.17 1.82
N LEU A 96 -1.01 -10.90 2.62
CA LEU A 96 -2.46 -10.67 2.66
C LEU A 96 -2.71 -9.29 3.23
N LEU A 97 -3.55 -8.51 2.56
CA LEU A 97 -3.85 -7.15 2.98
C LEU A 97 -4.89 -7.18 4.11
N ASN A 98 -4.54 -6.57 5.23
CA ASN A 98 -5.46 -6.34 6.34
C ASN A 98 -6.26 -5.05 6.11
N TRP A 99 -7.37 -5.15 5.37
CA TRP A 99 -8.21 -4.01 5.04
C TRP A 99 -8.81 -3.33 6.28
N HIS A 100 -8.66 -2.02 6.39
CA HIS A 100 -9.18 -1.23 7.51
C HIS A 100 -10.55 -0.61 7.21
N GLY A 101 -10.80 -0.21 5.96
CA GLY A 101 -12.08 0.39 5.59
C GLY A 101 -12.18 0.79 4.13
N ASP A 102 -13.36 1.31 3.79
CA ASP A 102 -13.60 1.98 2.52
C ASP A 102 -13.10 3.44 2.55
N GLU A 103 -13.48 4.22 1.53
CA GLU A 103 -13.01 5.60 1.36
C GLU A 103 -13.46 6.52 2.51
N ASP A 104 -14.59 6.22 3.17
CA ASP A 104 -15.16 7.06 4.24
C ASP A 104 -14.33 7.01 5.53
N LEU A 105 -13.42 6.03 5.68
CA LEU A 105 -12.51 5.94 6.82
C LEU A 105 -11.40 7.02 6.78
N PHE A 106 -11.11 7.58 5.61
CA PHE A 106 -9.97 8.46 5.40
C PHE A 106 -10.40 9.92 5.29
N ILE A 107 -9.77 10.78 6.10
CA ILE A 107 -9.96 12.23 5.96
C ILE A 107 -9.45 12.67 4.59
N THR A 108 -10.35 13.20 3.76
CA THR A 108 -10.07 13.60 2.39
C THR A 108 -10.30 15.10 2.24
N VAL A 109 -9.30 15.80 1.70
CA VAL A 109 -9.40 17.21 1.36
C VAL A 109 -9.18 17.43 -0.14
N PRO A 110 -10.00 18.26 -0.81
CA PRO A 110 -9.76 18.62 -2.19
C PRO A 110 -8.42 19.34 -2.34
N MET A 111 -7.63 18.98 -3.36
CA MET A 111 -6.34 19.64 -3.65
C MET A 111 -6.49 21.16 -3.80
N ARG A 112 -7.61 21.65 -4.34
CA ARG A 112 -7.89 23.08 -4.47
C ARG A 112 -7.96 23.81 -3.13
N ASP A 113 -8.42 23.14 -2.06
CA ASP A 113 -8.58 23.73 -0.73
C ASP A 113 -7.21 23.76 -0.03
N VAL A 114 -6.38 22.74 -0.26
CA VAL A 114 -4.96 22.75 0.15
C VAL A 114 -4.20 23.89 -0.53
N LEU A 115 -4.35 24.05 -1.85
CA LEU A 115 -3.66 25.09 -2.62
C LEU A 115 -4.15 26.52 -2.30
N SER A 116 -5.38 26.67 -1.80
CA SER A 116 -5.94 27.96 -1.39
C SER A 116 -5.72 28.27 0.09
N GLY A 117 -5.07 27.37 0.85
CA GLY A 117 -4.88 27.53 2.30
C GLY A 117 -6.17 27.40 3.10
N GLN A 118 -7.17 26.69 2.58
CA GLN A 118 -8.47 26.43 3.22
C GLN A 118 -8.49 25.08 3.93
N VAL A 119 -7.40 24.74 4.62
CA VAL A 119 -7.28 23.55 5.46
C VAL A 119 -6.70 23.97 6.80
N ASP A 120 -7.07 23.28 7.88
CA ASP A 120 -6.50 23.54 9.20
C ASP A 120 -5.00 23.21 9.21
N ASP A 121 -4.18 24.05 9.85
CA ASP A 121 -2.71 23.91 9.86
C ASP A 121 -2.24 22.59 10.50
N ASP A 122 -3.01 22.03 11.42
CA ASP A 122 -2.73 20.78 12.13
C ASP A 122 -3.28 19.54 11.40
N LEU A 123 -4.09 19.71 10.35
CA LEU A 123 -4.77 18.62 9.65
C LEU A 123 -3.80 17.54 9.14
N MET A 124 -2.61 17.95 8.69
CA MET A 124 -1.60 17.06 8.11
C MET A 124 -0.46 16.74 9.08
N SER A 125 -0.44 17.35 10.26
CA SER A 125 0.63 17.16 11.24
C SER A 125 0.53 15.76 11.85
N ASP A 126 1.68 15.10 12.00
CA ASP A 126 1.79 13.75 12.59
C ASP A 126 0.89 12.71 11.90
N ARG A 127 0.84 12.76 10.56
CA ARG A 127 0.00 11.86 9.75
C ARG A 127 0.72 11.44 8.48
N MET A 128 0.39 10.24 8.01
CA MET A 128 0.67 9.84 6.63
C MET A 128 -0.28 10.55 5.67
N VAL A 129 0.26 11.28 4.70
CA VAL A 129 -0.54 12.00 3.70
C VAL A 129 -0.35 11.35 2.33
N PHE A 130 -1.46 10.89 1.74
CA PHE A 130 -1.50 10.36 0.38
C PHE A 130 -2.16 11.36 -0.56
N ILE A 131 -1.52 11.64 -1.69
CA ILE A 131 -2.04 12.53 -2.73
C ILE A 131 -2.32 11.69 -3.97
N GLY A 132 -3.57 11.70 -4.42
CA GLY A 132 -3.99 10.93 -5.59
C GLY A 132 -5.29 11.44 -6.19
N SER A 133 -5.61 10.96 -7.40
CA SER A 133 -6.86 11.30 -8.08
C SER A 133 -7.97 10.34 -7.68
N VAL A 134 -9.14 10.89 -7.38
CA VAL A 134 -10.41 10.16 -7.24
C VAL A 134 -11.35 10.42 -8.43
N ALA A 135 -10.86 11.12 -9.46
CA ALA A 135 -11.67 11.45 -10.64
C ALA A 135 -11.93 10.20 -11.48
N PRO A 136 -13.18 9.92 -11.91
CA PRO A 136 -13.51 8.75 -12.73
C PRO A 136 -12.67 8.59 -14.01
N SER A 137 -12.13 9.68 -14.54
CA SER A 137 -11.32 9.71 -15.77
C SER A 137 -9.90 9.17 -15.62
N THR A 138 -9.35 9.06 -14.41
CA THR A 138 -7.95 8.61 -14.22
C THR A 138 -7.76 7.11 -14.34
N ASN A 139 -8.85 6.33 -14.43
CA ASN A 139 -8.84 4.87 -14.55
C ASN A 139 -8.00 4.17 -13.45
N ASP A 140 -7.89 4.80 -12.28
CA ASP A 140 -7.15 4.32 -11.12
C ASP A 140 -8.11 3.78 -10.07
N PHE A 141 -8.89 2.76 -10.46
CA PHE A 141 -9.98 2.22 -9.65
C PHE A 141 -9.89 0.70 -9.58
N PHE A 142 -10.06 0.18 -8.37
CA PHE A 142 -9.84 -1.22 -8.05
C PHE A 142 -11.05 -1.81 -7.35
N GLU A 143 -11.27 -3.10 -7.58
CA GLU A 143 -12.21 -3.85 -6.78
C GLU A 143 -11.54 -4.31 -5.50
N THR A 144 -12.25 -4.18 -4.39
CA THR A 144 -11.75 -4.51 -3.05
C THR A 144 -12.81 -5.37 -2.33
N PRO A 145 -12.54 -5.86 -1.11
CA PRO A 145 -13.57 -6.52 -0.31
C PRO A 145 -14.79 -5.63 -0.01
N TYR A 146 -14.65 -4.30 -0.09
CA TYR A 146 -15.73 -3.33 0.09
C TYR A 146 -16.55 -3.07 -1.18
N SER A 147 -16.12 -3.61 -2.33
CA SER A 147 -16.88 -3.55 -3.57
C SER A 147 -18.13 -4.43 -3.49
N SER A 148 -19.24 -3.86 -2.99
CA SER A 148 -20.53 -4.54 -3.00
C SER A 148 -21.16 -4.52 -4.40
N THR A 149 -21.92 -5.56 -4.73
CA THR A 149 -22.70 -5.65 -5.98
C THR A 149 -24.18 -5.27 -5.80
N GLN A 150 -24.59 -4.79 -4.62
CA GLN A 150 -25.99 -4.92 -4.20
C GLN A 150 -26.81 -3.64 -4.04
N LYS A 151 -26.28 -2.42 -4.23
CA LYS A 151 -27.12 -1.23 -3.98
C LYS A 151 -27.67 -0.49 -5.20
N ASP A 152 -26.99 -0.38 -6.35
CA ASP A 152 -27.50 0.49 -7.45
C ASP A 152 -27.03 0.12 -8.88
N ASN A 153 -26.73 -1.15 -9.19
CA ASN A 153 -26.16 -1.57 -10.49
C ASN A 153 -24.85 -0.85 -10.89
N LYS A 154 -24.20 -0.13 -9.96
CA LYS A 154 -22.86 0.43 -10.13
C LYS A 154 -21.88 -0.41 -9.32
N ARG A 155 -20.87 -0.94 -9.99
CA ARG A 155 -19.75 -1.63 -9.34
C ARG A 155 -19.02 -0.59 -8.49
N GLN A 156 -19.12 -0.70 -7.16
CA GLN A 156 -18.37 0.16 -6.26
C GLN A 156 -16.90 -0.22 -6.38
N VAL A 157 -16.09 0.69 -6.90
CA VAL A 157 -14.64 0.55 -7.06
C VAL A 157 -13.97 1.61 -6.21
N MET A 158 -12.82 1.27 -5.64
CA MET A 158 -12.06 2.15 -4.77
C MET A 158 -10.94 2.81 -5.55
N SER A 159 -10.73 4.12 -5.38
CA SER A 159 -9.58 4.79 -5.98
C SER A 159 -8.25 4.24 -5.42
N GLY A 160 -7.23 4.14 -6.28
CA GLY A 160 -5.92 3.56 -5.92
C GLY A 160 -5.27 4.21 -4.70
N VAL A 161 -5.47 5.52 -4.51
CA VAL A 161 -4.98 6.26 -3.34
C VAL A 161 -5.48 5.69 -2.01
N PHE A 162 -6.74 5.26 -1.94
CA PHE A 162 -7.31 4.65 -0.72
C PHE A 162 -6.86 3.21 -0.53
N VAL A 163 -6.55 2.51 -1.61
CA VAL A 163 -5.90 1.19 -1.52
C VAL A 163 -4.50 1.33 -0.92
N HIS A 164 -3.70 2.29 -1.38
CA HIS A 164 -2.39 2.59 -0.80
C HIS A 164 -2.49 3.04 0.66
N ALA A 165 -3.50 3.84 1.02
CA ALA A 165 -3.76 4.22 2.40
C ALA A 165 -4.06 3.01 3.30
N ASN A 166 -4.88 2.05 2.84
CA ASN A 166 -5.13 0.78 3.54
C ASN A 166 -3.89 -0.12 3.65
N ILE A 167 -2.95 -0.06 2.70
CA ILE A 167 -1.71 -0.85 2.76
C ILE A 167 -0.75 -0.27 3.82
N ALA A 168 -0.77 1.05 4.01
CA ALA A 168 0.13 1.75 4.92
C ALA A 168 -0.36 1.80 6.38
N SER A 169 -1.68 1.63 6.59
CA SER A 169 -2.34 1.71 7.91
C SER A 169 -2.08 0.50 8.81
#